data_AF-A0A847M625-F1
#
_entry.id   AF-A0A847M625-F1
#
_cell.length_a   1.000
_cell.length_b   1.000
_cell.length_c   1.000
_cell.angle_alpha   90.00
_cell.angle_beta   90.00
_cell.angle_gamma   90.00
#
_symmetry.space_group_name_H-M   'P 1'
#
loop_
_entity.id
_entity.type
_entity.pdbx_description
1 polymer ?
#
loop_
_entity_poly.entity_id
_entity_poly.type
_entity_poly.pdbx_seq_one_letter_code
_entity_poly.pdbx_strand_id
1 'polypeptide(L)'
;MDESFPIFFNDVDLCRRLWDAGWEVWFTPETSMVHEGGASTRQVRRQMIRESHLSLLRYYRKHYRGRLCPVVYGVAVSTIWLGMQARIAASALAGRR
;
A
#
# COMPACT_ATOMS: atom_id res chain seq x y z
N MET A 1 7.44 11.29 -9.99
CA MET A 1 6.79 10.29 -9.11
C MET A 1 6.19 11.04 -7.92
N ASP A 2 5.16 10.53 -7.24
CA ASP A 2 4.59 11.20 -6.05
C ASP A 2 5.37 10.77 -4.80
N GLU A 3 6.11 11.71 -4.19
CA GLU A 3 6.98 11.48 -3.04
C GLU A 3 6.22 11.14 -1.75
N SER A 4 4.89 11.28 -1.73
CA SER A 4 4.07 10.82 -0.61
C SER A 4 3.97 9.29 -0.49
N PHE A 5 4.44 8.56 -1.52
CA PHE A 5 4.55 7.11 -1.58
C PHE A 5 6.04 6.69 -1.72
N PRO A 6 6.81 6.58 -0.63
CA PRO A 6 8.24 6.29 -0.71
C PRO A 6 8.53 4.85 -1.20
N ILE A 7 7.62 3.91 -0.95
CA ILE A 7 7.82 2.49 -1.31
C ILE A 7 6.52 1.81 -1.74
N PHE A 8 5.49 1.79 -0.87
CA PHE A 8 4.24 1.11 -1.19
C PHE A 8 3.28 2.07 -1.90
N PHE A 9 2.49 1.55 -2.84
CA PHE A 9 1.50 2.29 -3.64
C PHE A 9 2.10 3.36 -4.57
N ASN A 10 3.43 3.42 -4.72
CA ASN A 10 4.07 4.40 -5.58
C ASN A 10 3.84 4.08 -7.08
N ASP A 11 3.87 2.80 -7.40
CA ASP A 11 3.56 2.18 -8.68
C ASP A 11 2.04 2.16 -8.94
N VAL A 12 1.24 1.78 -7.95
CA VAL A 12 -0.22 1.79 -8.03
C VAL A 12 -0.74 3.21 -8.32
N ASP A 13 -0.23 4.22 -7.61
CA ASP A 13 -0.57 5.63 -7.87
C ASP A 13 -0.12 6.08 -9.25
N LEU A 14 1.09 5.71 -9.68
CA LEU A 14 1.59 6.05 -11.01
C LEU A 14 0.70 5.44 -12.11
N CYS A 15 0.41 4.14 -12.04
CA CYS A 15 -0.47 3.46 -13.00
C CYS A 15 -1.87 4.08 -13.02
N ARG A 16 -2.43 4.40 -11.84
CA ARG A 16 -3.73 5.08 -11.76
C ARG A 16 -3.72 6.43 -12.45
N ARG A 17 -2.68 7.25 -12.23
CA ARG A 17 -2.55 8.57 -12.87
C ARG A 17 -2.32 8.47 -14.37
N LEU A 18 -1.60 7.45 -14.83
CA LEU A 18 -1.43 7.18 -16.26
C LEU A 18 -2.77 6.84 -16.91
N TRP A 19 -3.55 5.93 -16.30
CA TRP A 19 -4.90 5.63 -16.77
C TRP A 19 -5.83 6.85 -16.76
N ASP A 20 -5.84 7.64 -15.69
CA ASP A 20 -6.64 8.86 -15.61
C ASP A 20 -6.23 9.91 -16.67
N ALA A 21 -5.00 9.83 -17.18
CA ALA A 21 -4.49 10.65 -18.27
C ALA A 21 -4.65 10.02 -19.68
N GLY A 22 -5.35 8.88 -19.79
CA GLY A 22 -5.61 8.20 -21.06
C GLY A 22 -4.45 7.35 -21.59
N TRP A 23 -3.43 7.08 -20.77
CA TRP A 23 -2.33 6.19 -21.14
C TRP A 23 -2.70 4.73 -20.86
N GLU A 24 -2.03 3.84 -21.57
CA GLU A 24 -2.13 2.39 -21.37
C GLU A 24 -1.05 1.88 -20.41
N VAL A 25 -1.36 0.81 -19.66
CA VAL A 25 -0.41 0.10 -18.79
C VAL A 25 -0.42 -1.35 -19.22
N TRP A 26 0.71 -1.82 -19.76
CA TRP A 26 0.86 -3.15 -20.33
C TRP A 26 1.58 -4.10 -19.36
N PHE A 27 1.14 -5.36 -19.32
CA PHE A 27 1.82 -6.44 -18.61
C PHE A 27 2.38 -7.43 -19.64
N THR A 28 3.68 -7.70 -19.57
CA THR A 28 4.40 -8.60 -20.49
C THR A 28 4.76 -9.92 -19.80
N PRO A 29 3.93 -10.98 -19.93
CA PRO A 29 4.16 -12.26 -19.27
C PRO A 29 5.38 -13.03 -19.80
N GLU A 30 5.92 -12.65 -20.97
CA GLU A 30 7.06 -13.30 -21.62
C GLU A 30 8.37 -13.07 -20.87
N THR A 31 8.44 -12.02 -20.05
CA THR A 31 9.62 -11.70 -19.23
C THR A 31 9.35 -12.10 -17.78
N SER A 32 10.32 -12.75 -17.14
CA SER A 32 10.24 -13.11 -15.72
C SER A 32 11.51 -12.71 -14.97
N MET A 33 11.36 -12.48 -13.68
CA MET A 33 12.43 -12.17 -12.74
C MET A 33 12.16 -12.88 -11.43
N VAL A 34 13.22 -13.25 -10.70
CA VAL A 34 13.10 -13.82 -9.37
C VAL A 34 12.93 -12.70 -8.35
N HIS A 35 11.79 -12.68 -7.65
CA HIS A 35 11.55 -11.76 -6.55
C HIS A 35 11.83 -12.49 -5.22
N GLU A 36 12.87 -12.06 -4.49
CA GLU A 36 13.10 -12.53 -3.13
C GLU A 36 12.10 -11.88 -2.16
N GLY A 37 10.99 -12.58 -1.88
CA GLY A 37 9.81 -12.04 -1.23
C GLY A 37 10.11 -11.30 0.08
N GLY A 38 10.06 -9.97 0.05
CA GLY A 38 10.29 -9.13 1.23
C GLY A 38 11.73 -9.20 1.79
N ALA A 39 12.73 -9.55 0.99
CA ALA A 39 14.13 -9.58 1.41
C ALA A 39 14.56 -8.29 2.15
N SER A 40 14.24 -7.12 1.59
CA SER A 40 14.52 -5.83 2.24
C SER A 40 13.53 -5.50 3.36
N THR A 41 12.24 -5.85 3.20
CA THR A 41 11.21 -5.41 4.15
C THR A 41 11.17 -6.23 5.44
N ARG A 42 11.62 -7.49 5.41
CA ARG A 42 11.74 -8.35 6.59
C ARG A 42 12.74 -7.79 7.61
N GLN A 43 13.81 -7.14 7.14
CA GLN A 43 14.85 -6.54 8.00
C GLN A 43 14.30 -5.41 8.87
N VAL A 44 13.27 -4.71 8.39
CA VAL A 44 12.62 -3.57 9.05
C VAL A 44 11.10 -3.78 9.14
N ARG A 45 10.68 -5.00 9.47
CA ARG A 45 9.28 -5.48 9.33
C ARG A 45 8.23 -4.56 9.93
N ARG A 46 8.42 -4.06 11.16
CA ARG A 46 7.43 -3.18 11.83
C ARG A 46 7.28 -1.84 11.12
N GLN A 47 8.41 -1.25 10.70
CA GLN A 47 8.42 0.02 9.96
C GLN A 47 7.76 -0.16 8.59
N MET A 48 8.01 -1.28 7.92
CA MET A 48 7.40 -1.58 6.62
C MET A 48 5.91 -1.89 6.71
N ILE A 49 5.45 -2.58 7.77
CA ILE A 49 4.01 -2.72 8.03
C ILE A 49 3.39 -1.33 8.20
N ARG A 50 3.98 -0.46 9.03
CA ARG A 50 3.47 0.90 9.24
C ARG A 50 3.43 1.68 7.92
N GLU A 51 4.53 1.72 7.17
CA GLU A 51 4.61 2.49 5.93
C GLU A 51 3.65 1.98 4.85
N SER A 52 3.44 0.66 4.75
CA SER A 52 2.46 0.07 3.83
C SER A 52 1.05 0.57 4.10
N HIS A 53 0.62 0.61 5.37
CA HIS A 53 -0.72 1.08 5.73
C HIS A 53 -0.85 2.59 5.64
N LEU A 54 0.19 3.36 6.02
CA LEU A 54 0.19 4.81 5.86
C LEU A 54 0.10 5.20 4.38
N SER A 55 0.85 4.52 3.51
CA SER A 55 0.76 4.70 2.06
C SER A 55 -0.63 4.34 1.55
N LEU A 56 -1.23 3.23 1.97
CA LEU A 56 -2.61 2.89 1.60
C LEU A 56 -3.64 3.94 2.05
N LEU A 57 -3.50 4.49 3.25
CA LEU A 57 -4.36 5.60 3.74
C LEU A 57 -4.17 6.87 2.90
N ARG A 58 -2.93 7.21 2.52
CA ARG A 58 -2.65 8.34 1.61
C ARG A 58 -3.29 8.11 0.25
N TYR A 59 -3.21 6.89 -0.30
CA TYR A 59 -3.84 6.49 -1.55
C TYR A 59 -5.37 6.63 -1.50
N TYR A 60 -6.01 6.13 -0.43
CA TYR A 60 -7.45 6.27 -0.22
C TYR A 60 -7.88 7.74 -0.14
N ARG A 61 -7.12 8.54 0.61
CA ARG A 61 -7.37 9.98 0.71
C ARG A 61 -7.26 10.68 -0.65
N LYS A 62 -6.26 10.31 -1.45
CA LYS A 62 -5.99 10.95 -2.76
C LYS A 62 -7.04 10.60 -3.81
N HIS A 63 -7.44 9.33 -3.88
CA HIS A 63 -8.26 8.82 -5.00
C HIS A 63 -9.73 8.59 -4.67
N TYR A 64 -10.09 8.46 -3.38
CA TYR A 64 -11.43 8.05 -2.98
C TYR A 64 -12.15 9.03 -2.04
N ARG A 65 -11.43 9.98 -1.42
CA ARG A 65 -12.08 11.01 -0.59
C ARG A 65 -13.01 11.86 -1.45
N GLY A 66 -14.27 11.95 -1.06
CA GLY A 66 -15.31 12.68 -1.81
C GLY A 66 -15.86 11.94 -3.02
N ARG A 67 -15.24 10.82 -3.45
CA ARG A 67 -15.77 9.93 -4.49
C ARG A 67 -16.59 8.78 -3.92
N LEU A 68 -16.22 8.30 -2.73
CA LEU A 68 -17.01 7.33 -1.98
C LEU A 68 -17.94 8.04 -1.01
N CYS A 69 -19.08 7.41 -0.68
CA CYS A 69 -19.93 7.92 0.38
C CYS A 69 -19.18 7.89 1.73
N PRO A 70 -19.51 8.79 2.68
CA PRO A 70 -18.75 8.93 3.92
C PRO A 70 -18.68 7.65 4.77
N VAL A 71 -19.75 6.85 4.76
CA VAL A 71 -19.82 5.58 5.50
C VAL A 71 -18.81 4.58 4.94
N VAL A 72 -18.83 4.32 3.63
CA VAL A 72 -17.92 3.37 2.99
C VAL A 72 -16.47 3.83 3.11
N TYR A 73 -16.20 5.12 2.91
CA TYR A 73 -14.87 5.68 3.12
C TYR A 73 -14.40 5.51 4.57
N GLY A 74 -15.26 5.82 5.54
CA GLY A 74 -14.98 5.68 6.97
C GLY A 74 -14.69 4.23 7.38
N VAL A 75 -15.50 3.28 6.89
CA VAL A 75 -15.29 1.84 7.09
C VAL A 75 -13.94 1.42 6.52
N ALA A 76 -13.65 1.77 5.26
CA ALA A 76 -12.38 1.38 4.62
C ALA A 76 -11.16 1.91 5.38
N VAL A 77 -11.15 3.21 5.72
CA VAL A 77 -10.07 3.83 6.50
C VAL A 77 -9.92 3.16 7.87
N SER A 78 -11.03 2.85 8.54
CA SER A 78 -11.01 2.19 9.85
C SER A 78 -10.46 0.78 9.76
N THR A 79 -10.86 0.00 8.76
CA THR A 79 -10.34 -1.35 8.50
C THR A 79 -8.84 -1.32 8.22
N ILE A 80 -8.36 -0.38 7.40
CA ILE A 80 -6.93 -0.21 7.13
C ILE A 80 -6.17 0.10 8.42
N TRP A 81 -6.68 1.04 9.23
CA TRP A 81 -6.03 1.43 10.48
C TRP A 81 -5.99 0.30 11.52
N LEU A 82 -7.13 -0.39 11.73
CA LEU A 82 -7.21 -1.55 12.62
C LEU A 82 -6.32 -2.69 12.15
N GLY A 83 -6.29 -2.96 10.83
CA GLY A 83 -5.40 -3.94 10.22
C GLY A 83 -3.92 -3.63 10.48
N MET A 84 -3.53 -2.35 10.43
CA MET A 84 -2.18 -1.93 10.79
C MET A 84 -1.86 -2.29 12.25
N GLN A 85 -2.75 -1.94 13.19
CA GLN A 85 -2.54 -2.22 14.62
C GLN A 85 -2.42 -3.73 14.88
N ALA A 86 -3.34 -4.52 14.34
CA ALA A 86 -3.32 -5.97 14.47
C ALA A 86 -2.03 -6.59 13.93
N ARG A 87 -1.55 -6.14 12.76
CA ARG A 87 -0.30 -6.64 12.17
C ARG A 87 0.94 -6.23 12.93
N ILE A 88 0.98 -5.01 13.47
CA ILE A 88 2.07 -4.56 14.34
C ILE A 88 2.11 -5.41 15.61
N ALA A 89 0.96 -5.61 16.28
CA ALA A 89 0.85 -6.45 17.47
C ALA A 89 1.30 -7.89 17.19
N ALA A 90 0.82 -8.51 16.11
CA ALA A 90 1.23 -9.85 15.70
C ALA A 90 2.75 -9.94 15.41
N SER A 91 3.32 -8.92 14.77
CA SER A 91 4.77 -8.86 14.52
C SER A 91 5.59 -8.72 15.81
N ALA A 92 5.01 -8.17 16.88
CA ALA A 92 5.65 -8.06 18.18
C ALA A 92 5.66 -9.37 18.96
N LEU A 93 4.65 -10.21 18.74
CA LEU A 93 4.59 -11.57 19.31
C LEU A 93 5.54 -12.53 18.59
N ALA A 94 5.68 -12.40 17.27
CA ALA A 94 6.54 -13.27 16.47
C ALA A 94 8.04 -13.05 16.71
N GLY A 95 8.47 -11.85 17.12
CA GLY A 95 9.87 -11.54 17.42
C GLY A 95 10.30 -11.81 18.88
N ARG A 96 9.46 -12.51 19.66
CA ARG A 96 9.75 -12.95 21.05
C ARG A 96 10.08 -14.46 21.14
N ARG A 97 10.15 -15.14 20.00
CA ARG A 97 10.71 -16.49 19.84
C ARG A 97 12.08 -16.37 19.20
#